data_AF-A0A3D1M620-F1
#
_entry.id   AF-A0A3D1M620-F1
#
_cell.length_a   1.000
_cell.length_b   1.000
_cell.length_c   1.000
_cell.angle_alpha   90.00
_cell.angle_beta   90.00
_cell.angle_gamma   90.00
#
_symmetry.space_group_name_H-M   'P 1'
#
loop_
_entity.id
_entity.type
_entity.pdbx_description
1 polymer ?
#
loop_
_entity_poly.entity_id
_entity_poly.type
_entity_poly.pdbx_seq_one_letter_code
_entity_poly.pdbx_strand_id
1 'polypeptide(L)'
;MTSEDLPEVETISAEEAAGIVHAGYYQFLCSCKAGIQLFPVVFSGNHVLIPKEAFLDYVTGKTMQEELQKRIQEKMNFWNDQEDPS
;
A
#
# COMPACT_ATOMS: atom_id res chain seq x y z
N MET A 1 23.54 19.22 -20.19
CA MET A 1 22.83 17.93 -20.18
C MET A 1 22.51 17.65 -18.72
N THR A 2 21.28 17.93 -18.30
CA THR A 2 20.78 17.55 -16.98
C THR A 2 20.43 16.07 -17.06
N SER A 3 21.21 15.23 -16.38
CA SER A 3 20.70 13.92 -15.99
C SER A 3 19.46 14.17 -15.14
N GLU A 4 18.28 13.90 -15.67
CA GLU A 4 17.11 13.71 -14.84
C GLU A 4 17.36 12.41 -14.07
N ASP A 5 17.92 12.54 -12.86
CA ASP A 5 17.99 11.45 -11.90
C ASP A 5 16.57 10.96 -11.67
N LEU A 6 16.26 9.78 -12.21
CA LEU A 6 15.06 9.05 -11.85
C LEU A 6 15.04 8.94 -10.32
N PRO A 7 13.93 9.27 -9.64
CA PRO A 7 13.88 9.12 -8.20
C PRO A 7 14.21 7.66 -7.86
N GLU A 8 15.34 7.43 -7.18
CA GLU A 8 15.67 6.12 -6.63
C GLU A 8 14.64 5.82 -5.54
N VAL A 9 13.61 5.06 -5.91
CA VAL A 9 12.59 4.61 -4.97
C VAL A 9 13.27 3.69 -3.95
N GLU A 10 13.34 4.11 -2.69
CA GLU A 10 13.87 3.27 -1.62
C GLU A 10 12.99 2.01 -1.47
N THR A 11 13.60 0.82 -1.58
CA THR A 11 12.91 -0.46 -1.42
C THR A 11 13.45 -1.26 -0.25
N ILE A 12 12.59 -2.05 0.38
CA ILE A 12 12.96 -3.10 1.35
C ILE A 12 12.67 -4.49 0.76
N SER A 13 13.40 -5.50 1.22
CA SER A 13 13.12 -6.89 0.85
C SER A 13 11.89 -7.45 1.58
N ALA A 14 11.27 -8.50 1.02
CA ALA A 14 10.20 -9.21 1.71
C ALA A 14 10.63 -9.87 3.03
N GLU A 15 11.91 -10.20 3.20
CA GLU A 15 12.44 -10.73 4.46
C GLU A 15 12.45 -9.66 5.55
N GLU A 16 12.96 -8.47 5.23
CA GLU A 16 12.94 -7.31 6.13
C GLU A 16 11.51 -6.89 6.48
N ALA A 17 10.64 -6.82 5.47
CA ALA A 17 9.23 -6.47 5.67
C ALA A 17 8.51 -7.47 6.59
N ALA A 18 8.71 -8.78 6.37
CA ALA A 18 8.14 -9.83 7.21
C ALA A 18 8.64 -9.73 8.66
N GLY A 19 9.92 -9.41 8.86
CA GLY A 19 10.51 -9.13 10.16
C GLY A 19 9.82 -7.97 10.90
N ILE A 20 9.53 -6.88 10.19
CA ILE A 20 8.89 -5.68 10.77
C ILE A 20 7.46 -5.96 11.24
N VAL A 21 6.66 -6.71 10.48
CA VAL A 21 5.27 -7.01 10.83
C VAL A 21 5.11 -8.28 11.70
N HIS A 22 6.22 -8.88 12.13
CA HIS A 22 6.26 -10.16 12.84
C HIS A 22 5.44 -11.27 12.14
N ALA A 23 5.37 -11.23 10.81
CA ALA A 23 4.70 -12.27 10.02
C ALA A 23 5.70 -13.36 9.64
N GLY A 24 5.23 -14.60 9.50
CA GLY A 24 6.06 -15.64 8.89
C GLY A 24 6.43 -15.25 7.46
N TYR A 25 7.72 -15.26 7.11
CA TYR A 25 8.23 -14.89 5.78
C TYR A 25 7.44 -15.55 4.64
N TYR A 26 7.16 -16.86 4.74
CA TYR A 26 6.39 -17.57 3.73
C TYR A 26 4.93 -17.13 3.63
N GLN A 27 4.27 -16.80 4.75
CA GLN A 27 2.91 -16.27 4.73
C GLN A 27 2.87 -14.90 4.05
N PHE A 28 3.85 -14.06 4.35
CA PHE A 28 4.01 -12.74 3.76
C PHE A 28 4.31 -12.82 2.25
N LEU A 29 5.18 -13.73 1.83
CA LEU A 29 5.49 -13.92 0.41
C LEU A 29 4.29 -14.48 -0.38
N CYS A 30 3.51 -15.36 0.24
CA CYS A 30 2.26 -15.86 -0.33
C CYS A 30 1.21 -14.77 -0.48
N SER A 31 1.05 -13.86 0.49
CA SER A 31 0.11 -12.74 0.36
C SER A 31 0.54 -11.76 -0.73
N CYS A 32 1.84 -11.48 -0.86
CA CYS A 32 2.36 -10.72 -2.00
C CYS A 32 2.04 -11.40 -3.33
N LYS A 33 2.23 -12.71 -3.47
CA LYS A 33 1.97 -13.43 -4.74
C LYS A 33 0.49 -13.63 -5.07
N ALA A 34 -0.39 -13.65 -4.06
CA ALA A 34 -1.82 -13.89 -4.24
C ALA A 34 -2.59 -12.69 -4.84
N GLY A 35 -1.93 -11.55 -5.08
CA GLY A 35 -2.57 -10.35 -5.63
C GLY A 35 -3.49 -9.63 -4.64
N ILE A 36 -3.58 -10.11 -3.40
CA ILE A 36 -4.23 -9.43 -2.26
C ILE A 36 -3.19 -8.50 -1.63
N GLN A 37 -2.64 -7.60 -2.44
CA GLN A 37 -1.57 -6.70 -2.00
C GLN A 37 -2.21 -5.42 -1.46
N LEU A 38 -1.89 -5.07 -0.20
CA LEU A 38 -2.33 -3.83 0.45
C LEU A 38 -1.39 -2.64 0.14
N PHE A 39 -0.32 -2.90 -0.60
CA PHE A 39 0.68 -1.93 -1.05
C PHE A 39 1.39 -2.48 -2.31
N PRO A 40 1.95 -1.62 -3.17
CA PRO A 40 2.67 -2.02 -4.37
C PRO A 40 3.89 -2.90 -4.06
N VAL A 41 4.15 -3.87 -4.94
CA VAL A 41 5.29 -4.78 -4.85
C VAL A 41 5.94 -4.93 -6.24
N VAL A 42 7.27 -4.90 -6.29
CA VAL A 42 8.07 -5.07 -7.51
C VAL A 42 8.77 -6.42 -7.45
N PHE A 43 8.61 -7.23 -8.50
CA PHE A 43 9.32 -8.50 -8.64
C PHE A 43 10.57 -8.30 -9.50
N SER A 44 11.74 -8.59 -8.95
CA SER A 44 13.03 -8.55 -9.65
C SER A 44 13.69 -9.92 -9.59
N GLY A 45 13.44 -10.74 -10.61
CA GLY A 45 13.83 -12.16 -10.61
C GLY A 45 13.16 -12.93 -9.47
N ASN A 46 13.98 -13.45 -8.54
CA ASN A 46 13.50 -14.15 -7.33
C ASN A 46 13.31 -13.22 -6.13
N HIS A 47 13.63 -11.93 -6.28
CA HIS A 47 13.51 -10.95 -5.20
C HIS A 47 12.16 -10.25 -5.27
N VAL A 48 11.60 -10.03 -4.08
CA VAL A 48 10.41 -9.22 -3.86
C VAL A 48 10.87 -7.92 -3.22
N LEU A 49 10.75 -6.83 -3.96
CA LEU A 49 11.11 -5.49 -3.54
C LEU A 49 9.84 -4.70 -3.25
N ILE A 50 9.82 -4.05 -2.10
CA ILE A 50 8.65 -3.32 -1.63
C ILE A 50 9.05 -1.86 -1.45
N PRO A 51 8.37 -0.89 -2.09
CA PRO A 51 8.60 0.52 -1.82
C PRO A 51 8.41 0.81 -0.33
N LYS A 52 9.46 1.34 0.30
CA LYS A 52 9.51 1.55 1.74
C LYS A 52 8.41 2.47 2.24
N GLU A 53 8.12 3.54 1.49
CA GLU A 53 7.05 4.49 1.83
C GLU A 53 5.68 3.82 1.88
N ALA A 54 5.32 3.07 0.82
CA ALA A 54 4.03 2.38 0.78
C ALA A 54 3.91 1.29 1.86
N PHE A 55 5.02 0.62 2.19
CA PHE A 55 5.05 -0.31 3.31
C PHE A 55 4.86 0.39 4.66
N LEU A 56 5.49 1.55 4.87
CA LEU A 56 5.31 2.34 6.10
C LEU A 56 3.88 2.84 6.24
N ASP A 57 3.25 3.29 5.15
CA ASP A 57 1.84 3.70 5.17
C ASP A 57 0.92 2.53 5.53
N TYR A 58 1.23 1.32 5.05
CA TYR A 58 0.54 0.10 5.45
C TYR A 58 0.73 -0.23 6.94
N VAL A 59 1.97 -0.26 7.43
CA VAL A 59 2.28 -0.60 8.83
C VAL A 59 1.70 0.43 9.80
N THR A 60 1.71 1.71 9.43
CA THR A 60 1.10 2.79 10.24
C THR A 60 -0.41 2.87 10.10
N GLY A 61 -1.02 2.07 9.22
CA GLY A 61 -2.46 2.03 9.00
C GLY A 61 -3.02 3.24 8.24
N LYS A 62 -2.17 4.10 7.68
CA LYS A 62 -2.59 5.27 6.89
C LYS A 62 -3.41 4.86 5.67
N THR A 63 -3.00 3.80 4.97
CA THR A 63 -3.74 3.27 3.82
C THR A 63 -5.17 2.89 4.21
N MET A 64 -5.36 2.31 5.40
CA MET A 64 -6.68 1.92 5.89
C MET A 64 -7.49 3.14 6.38
N GLN A 65 -6.84 4.15 6.95
CA GLN A 65 -7.49 5.40 7.34
C GLN A 65 -7.98 6.19 6.11
N GLU A 66 -7.16 6.32 5.07
CA GLU A 66 -7.52 7.03 3.83
C GLU A 66 -8.64 6.32 3.08
N GLU A 67 -8.57 4.99 2.94
CA GLU A 67 -9.62 4.17 2.33
C GLU A 67 -10.95 4.29 3.11
N LEU A 68 -10.88 4.27 4.45
CA LEU A 68 -12.06 4.46 5.30
C LEU A 68 -12.63 5.86 5.17
N GLN A 69 -11.78 6.90 5.19
CA GLN A 69 -12.20 8.29 5.00
C GLN A 69 -12.85 8.50 3.64
N LYS A 70 -12.29 7.92 2.57
CA LYS A 70 -12.86 7.95 1.23
C LYS A 70 -14.26 7.32 1.20
N ARG A 71 -14.43 6.13 1.78
CA ARG A 71 -15.75 5.47 1.87
C ARG A 71 -16.75 6.26 2.70
N ILE A 72 -16.30 6.89 3.80
CA ILE A 72 -17.14 7.78 4.61
C ILE A 72 -17.56 8.99 3.78
N GLN A 73 -16.63 9.60 3.03
CA GLN A 73 -16.91 10.76 2.18
C GLN A 73 -17.84 10.40 1.02
N GLU A 74 -17.63 9.27 0.35
CA GLU A 74 -18.52 8.76 -0.71
C GLU A 74 -19.93 8.52 -0.18
N LYS A 75 -20.05 7.96 1.04
CA LYS A 75 -21.36 7.82 1.70
C LYS A 75 -21.96 9.18 2.06
N MET A 76 -21.21 10.10 2.66
CA MET A 76 -21.69 11.45 2.98
C MET A 76 -22.18 12.17 1.73
N ASN A 77 -21.42 12.10 0.63
CA ASN A 77 -21.82 12.66 -0.66
C ASN A 77 -23.08 11.98 -1.19
N PHE A 78 -23.18 10.66 -1.11
CA PHE A 78 -24.40 9.95 -1.49
C PHE A 78 -25.63 10.39 -0.69
N TRP A 79 -25.51 10.59 0.63
CA TRP A 79 -26.61 11.08 1.45
C TRP A 79 -26.96 12.54 1.15
N ASN A 80 -25.96 13.40 0.95
CA ASN A 80 -26.15 14.81 0.59
C ASN A 80 -26.73 14.98 -0.84
N ASP A 81 -26.37 14.10 -1.78
CA ASP A 81 -26.93 14.08 -3.15
C ASP A 81 -28.34 13.48 -3.19
N GLN A 82 -28.74 12.69 -2.17
CA GLN A 82 -30.11 12.21 -1.97
C GLN A 82 -31.00 13.24 -1.25
N GLU A 83 -30.40 14.22 -0.56
CA GLU A 83 -31.09 15.39 -0.02
C GLU A 83 -31.27 16.45 -1.13
N ASP A 84 -32.04 16.11 -2.17
CA ASP A 84 -32.66 17.13 -3.01
C ASP A 84 -33.66 17.91 -2.12
N PRO A 85 -33.51 19.24 -1.98
CA PRO A 85 -34.32 20.08 -1.11
C PRO A 85 -35.73 20.28 -1.69
N SER A 86 -36.60 19.29 -1.48
CA SER A 86 -38.06 19.46 -1.62
C SER A 86 -38.74 19.60 -0.27
#